data_AF-A0A520ZXW4-F1
#
_entry.id   AF-A0A520ZXW4-F1
#
_cell.length_a   1.000
_cell.length_b   1.000
_cell.length_c   1.000
_cell.angle_alpha   90.00
_cell.angle_beta   90.00
_cell.angle_gamma   90.00
#
_symmetry.space_group_name_H-M   'P 1'
#
loop_
_entity.id
_entity.type
_entity.pdbx_description
1 polymer ?
#
loop_
_entity_poly.entity_id
_entity_poly.type
_entity_poly.pdbx_seq_one_letter_code
_entity_poly.pdbx_strand_id
1 'polypeptide(L)' 'TQAPKRELDLPIDDQPVGGLGIFLMRQYTHNIEYRRENEKNIVTLTKKI' A
#
# COMPACT_ATOMS: atom_id res chain seq x y z
N THR A 1 0.40 -14.09 5.03
CA THR A 1 -0.57 -13.42 5.93
C THR A 1 -1.45 -12.52 5.09
N GLN A 2 -2.76 -12.76 5.08
CA GLN A 2 -3.70 -11.98 4.27
C GLN A 2 -4.02 -10.67 5.01
N ALA A 3 -3.84 -9.52 4.34
CA ALA A 3 -4.19 -8.23 4.92
C ALA A 3 -5.71 -8.17 5.17
N PRO A 4 -6.17 -7.52 6.26
CA PRO A 4 -7.58 -7.40 6.56
C PRO A 4 -8.33 -6.75 5.39
N LYS A 5 -9.55 -7.24 5.14
CA LYS A 5 -10.45 -6.72 4.11
C LYS A 5 -10.72 -5.25 4.43
N ARG A 6 -10.34 -4.34 3.53
CA ARG A 6 -10.63 -2.90 3.70
C ARG A 6 -12.13 -2.66 3.56
N GLU A 7 -12.72 -2.02 4.55
CA GLU A 7 -14.03 -1.40 4.44
C GLU A 7 -13.81 0.01 3.87
N LEU A 8 -14.17 0.19 2.60
CA LEU A 8 -13.96 1.45 1.87
C LEU A 8 -14.90 2.59 2.34
N ASP A 9 -15.88 2.25 3.19
CA ASP A 9 -16.93 3.17 3.66
C ASP A 9 -16.59 3.85 4.99
N LEU A 10 -15.45 3.51 5.61
CA LEU A 10 -14.98 4.16 6.83
C LEU A 10 -14.35 5.52 6.51
N PRO A 11 -14.65 6.57 7.30
CA PRO A 11 -13.90 7.83 7.28
C PRO A 11 -12.39 7.57 7.36
N ILE A 12 -11.60 8.41 6.67
CA ILE A 12 -10.15 8.24 6.57
C ILE A 12 -9.45 8.19 7.94
N ASP A 13 -9.98 8.93 8.91
CA ASP A 13 -9.46 9.02 10.29
C ASP A 13 -9.70 7.73 11.10
N ASP A 14 -10.71 6.93 10.71
CA ASP A 14 -11.08 5.67 11.37
C ASP A 14 -10.47 4.44 10.66
N GLN A 15 -9.78 4.62 9.54
CA GLN A 15 -9.16 3.50 8.83
C GLN A 15 -7.95 2.95 9.57
N PRO A 16 -7.82 1.62 9.69
CA PRO A 16 -6.68 1.00 10.35
C PRO A 16 -5.36 1.38 9.66
N VAL A 17 -4.36 1.72 10.48
CA VAL A 17 -2.99 2.02 10.04
C VAL A 17 -2.46 0.87 9.19
N GLY A 18 -1.85 1.20 8.04
CA GLY A 18 -1.36 0.21 7.06
C GLY A 18 -2.37 -0.14 5.96
N GLY A 19 -3.56 0.47 6.00
CA GLY A 19 -4.57 0.38 4.98
C GLY A 19 -4.31 1.33 3.80
N LEU A 20 -4.86 2.52 3.88
CA LEU A 20 -5.14 3.37 2.73
C LEU A 20 -3.95 3.64 1.78
N GLY A 21 -2.77 3.95 2.30
CA GLY A 21 -1.61 4.29 1.48
C GLY A 21 -1.22 3.18 0.48
N ILE A 22 -1.19 1.92 0.92
CA ILE A 22 -0.89 0.77 0.05
C ILE A 22 -2.01 0.54 -0.97
N PHE A 23 -3.27 0.83 -0.62
CA PHE A 23 -4.39 0.75 -1.57
C PHE A 23 -4.19 1.72 -2.72
N LEU A 24 -3.98 2.99 -2.39
CA LEU A 24 -3.84 4.08 -3.35
C LEU A 24 -2.65 3.80 -4.26
N MET A 25 -1.50 3.43 -3.68
CA MET A 25 -0.31 3.11 -4.46
C MET A 25 -0.53 1.97 -5.45
N ARG A 26 -1.30 0.93 -5.11
CA ARG A 26 -1.66 -0.13 -6.06
C ARG A 26 -2.58 0.33 -7.20
N GLN A 27 -3.38 1.38 -6.99
CA GLN A 27 -4.27 1.91 -8.04
C GLN A 27 -3.55 2.89 -8.97
N TYR A 28 -2.61 3.67 -8.44
CA TYR A 28 -1.96 4.74 -9.20
C TYR A 28 -0.67 4.32 -9.91
N THR A 29 -0.11 3.14 -9.60
CA THR A 29 1.16 2.67 -10.17
C THR A 29 0.94 1.47 -11.08
N HIS A 30 1.79 1.35 -12.09
CA HIS A 30 1.75 0.24 -13.04
C HIS A 30 2.50 -0.97 -12.49
N ASN A 31 3.54 -0.73 -11.71
CA ASN A 31 4.30 -1.77 -11.02
C ASN A 31 4.59 -1.31 -9.58
N ILE A 32 4.59 -2.28 -8.66
CA ILE A 32 5.00 -2.13 -7.27
C ILE A 32 5.87 -3.32 -6.88
N GLU A 33 7.08 -3.04 -6.42
CA GLU A 33 8.03 -4.05 -5.96
C GLU A 33 8.38 -3.79 -4.49
N TYR A 34 8.47 -4.88 -3.73
CA TYR A 34 8.80 -4.86 -2.31
C TYR A 34 9.97 -5.78 -2.04
N ARG A 35 11.00 -5.27 -1.36
CA ARG A 35 12.10 -6.09 -0.85
C ARG A 35 12.48 -5.63 0.55
N ARG A 36 12.90 -6.58 1.40
CA ARG A 36 13.46 -6.30 2.73
C ARG A 36 14.96 -6.50 2.67
N GLU A 37 15.73 -5.46 2.97
CA GLU A 37 17.18 -5.46 2.86
C GLU A 37 17.77 -4.69 4.05
N ASN A 38 18.78 -5.25 4.73
CA ASN A 38 19.44 -4.61 5.88
C ASN A 38 18.45 -4.08 6.94
N GLU A 39 17.47 -4.91 7.33
CA GLU A 39 16.39 -4.56 8.28
C GLU A 39 15.46 -3.42 7.82
N LYS A 40 15.56 -2.97 6.56
CA LYS A 40 14.71 -1.93 5.98
C LYS A 40 13.77 -2.48 4.92
N ASN A 41 12.59 -1.89 4.84
CA ASN A 41 11.64 -2.16 3.76
C ASN A 41 11.91 -1.18 2.62
N ILE A 42 12.22 -1.70 1.44
CA ILE A 42 12.44 -0.92 0.23
C ILE A 42 11.24 -1.16 -0.69
N VAL A 43 10.52 -0.09 -1.01
CA VAL A 43 9.34 -0.11 -1.86
C VAL A 43 9.64 0.70 -3.12
N THR A 44 9.55 0.06 -4.28
CA THR A 44 9.73 0.71 -5.58
C THR A 44 8.38 0.81 -6.27
N LEU A 45 8.04 2.00 -6.75
CA LEU A 45 6.78 2.29 -7.44
C LEU A 45 7.10 2.81 -8.85
N THR A 46 6.56 2.15 -9.88
CA THR A 46 6.77 2.58 -11.27
C THR A 46 5.44 3.02 -11.86
N LYS A 47 5.37 4.27 -12.33
CA LYS A 47 4.23 4.84 -13.03
C LYS A 47 4.65 5.25 -14.44
N LYS A 48 3.97 4.72 -15.46
CA LYS A 48 4.06 5.24 -16.82
C LYS A 48 3.24 6.54 -16.90
N ILE A 49 3.81 7.58 -17.50
CA ILE A 49 3.18 8.90 -17.70
C ILE A 49 2.63 8.96 -19.11
#